data_AF-A0A8I1DZR0-F1
#
_entry.id   AF-A0A8I1DZR0-F1
#
_cell.length_a   1.000
_cell.length_b   1.000
_cell.length_c   1.000
_cell.angle_alpha   90.00
_cell.angle_beta   90.00
_cell.angle_gamma   90.00
#
_symmetry.space_group_name_H-M   'P 1'
#
loop_
_entity.id
_entity.type
_entity.pdbx_description
1 polymer ?
#
loop_
_entity_poly.entity_id
_entity_poly.type
_entity_poly.pdbx_seq_one_letter_code
_entity_poly.pdbx_strand_id
1 'polypeptide(L)'
;MDDSRFTPQQVASRSGNAQVDKDVRQWLVGLPIAERLDFLKQLWPLNFRYSLRLLQAAQLPRQENEYMFRHWLRAGHHNTAQELIKRLQPVLGERKFWQIASQETLSPTMREFMNYYGLGRLDSQPEGK
;
A
#
# COMPACT_ATOMS: atom_id res chain seq x y z
N MET A 1 3.03 29.08 -2.96
CA MET A 1 4.39 28.67 -3.39
C MET A 1 4.31 27.18 -3.60
N ASP A 2 4.34 26.77 -4.86
CA ASP A 2 4.31 25.37 -5.27
C ASP A 2 5.76 24.88 -5.26
N ASP A 3 6.17 24.32 -4.11
CA ASP A 3 7.55 23.87 -3.87
C ASP A 3 7.49 22.38 -3.50
N SER A 4 6.88 21.59 -4.39
CA SER A 4 6.83 20.14 -4.29
C SER A 4 8.24 19.56 -4.44
N ARG A 5 8.96 19.46 -3.31
CA ARG A 5 10.38 19.06 -3.23
C ARG A 5 10.70 17.70 -3.86
N PHE A 6 9.71 16.80 -3.97
CA PHE A 6 9.87 15.50 -4.64
C PHE A 6 8.66 15.19 -5.52
N THR A 7 8.90 14.62 -6.70
CA THR A 7 7.86 14.07 -7.59
C THR A 7 7.91 12.55 -7.63
N PRO A 8 6.79 11.86 -7.96
CA PRO A 8 6.78 10.41 -8.11
C PRO A 8 7.83 9.90 -9.10
N GLN A 9 8.04 10.61 -10.21
CA GLN A 9 9.00 10.25 -11.25
C GLN A 9 10.45 10.34 -10.74
N GLN A 10 10.78 11.38 -9.97
CA GLN A 10 12.12 11.55 -9.40
C GLN A 10 12.48 10.41 -8.44
N VAL A 11 11.49 9.89 -7.71
CA VAL A 11 11.73 8.86 -6.68
C VAL A 11 11.38 7.44 -7.14
N ALA A 12 10.95 7.25 -8.40
CA ALA A 12 10.54 5.95 -8.93
C ALA A 12 11.68 4.92 -8.96
N SER A 13 12.93 5.34 -9.13
CA SER A 13 14.10 4.43 -9.14
C SER A 13 14.57 4.03 -7.73
N ARG A 14 13.97 4.59 -6.68
CA ARG A 14 14.42 4.42 -5.31
C ARG A 14 14.03 3.06 -4.75
N SER A 15 14.87 2.54 -3.85
CA SER A 15 14.62 1.30 -3.14
C SER A 15 14.22 1.52 -1.69
N GLY A 16 14.50 2.68 -1.08
CA GLY A 16 14.07 3.00 0.29
C GLY A 16 15.13 2.80 1.39
N ASN A 17 16.40 2.57 1.05
CA ASN A 17 17.47 2.28 2.02
C ASN A 17 18.52 3.41 2.16
N ALA A 18 18.56 4.40 1.27
CA ALA A 18 19.57 5.46 1.32
C ALA A 18 19.09 6.69 2.08
N GLN A 19 20.01 7.64 2.34
CA GLN A 19 19.72 8.86 3.08
C GLN A 19 18.58 9.69 2.46
N VAL A 20 18.56 9.86 1.15
CA VAL A 20 17.47 10.56 0.46
C VAL A 20 16.09 9.91 0.67
N ASP A 21 16.02 8.61 0.96
CA ASP A 21 14.75 7.96 1.27
C ASP A 21 14.24 8.34 2.67
N LYS A 22 15.12 8.76 3.59
CA LYS A 22 14.70 9.37 4.85
C LYS A 22 14.13 10.77 4.60
N ASP A 23 14.77 11.54 3.73
CA ASP A 23 14.32 12.90 3.38
C ASP A 23 12.95 12.86 2.69
N VAL A 24 12.73 11.90 1.78
CA VAL A 24 11.42 11.68 1.13
C VAL A 24 10.34 11.33 2.16
N ARG A 25 10.65 10.47 3.14
CA ARG A 25 9.68 10.13 4.20
C ARG A 25 9.34 11.34 5.08
N GLN A 26 10.34 12.10 5.49
CA GLN A 26 10.13 13.30 6.32
C GLN A 26 9.30 14.33 5.58
N TRP A 27 9.62 14.58 4.30
CA TRP A 27 8.83 15.44 3.44
C TRP A 27 7.39 14.95 3.28
N LEU A 28 7.19 13.66 2.99
CA LEU A 28 5.86 13.06 2.81
C LEU A 28 5.00 13.22 4.06
N VAL A 29 5.56 13.02 5.25
CA VAL A 29 4.85 13.23 6.53
C VAL A 29 4.51 14.71 6.78
N GLY A 30 5.22 15.65 6.15
CA GLY A 30 4.91 17.08 6.23
C GLY A 30 3.71 17.52 5.38
N LEU A 31 3.30 16.71 4.39
CA LEU A 31 2.20 17.08 3.48
C LEU A 31 0.83 16.92 4.15
N PRO A 32 -0.21 17.64 3.67
CA PRO A 32 -1.60 17.30 3.96
C PRO A 32 -1.94 15.86 3.58
N ILE A 33 -2.85 15.22 4.33
CA ILE A 33 -3.20 13.79 4.13
C ILE A 33 -3.59 13.51 2.67
N ALA A 34 -4.44 14.34 2.06
CA ALA A 34 -4.88 14.16 0.68
C ALA A 34 -3.70 14.11 -0.30
N GLU A 35 -2.73 15.02 -0.16
CA GLU A 35 -1.53 15.08 -0.99
C GLU A 35 -0.62 13.86 -0.77
N ARG A 36 -0.52 13.34 0.47
CA ARG A 36 0.20 12.08 0.72
C ARG A 36 -0.41 10.92 -0.05
N LEU A 37 -1.74 10.82 -0.02
CA LEU A 37 -2.47 9.75 -0.71
C LEU A 37 -2.28 9.85 -2.22
N ASP A 38 -2.40 11.05 -2.78
CA ASP A 38 -2.25 11.26 -4.22
C ASP A 38 -0.82 10.99 -4.69
N PHE A 39 0.20 11.42 -3.92
CA PHE A 39 1.59 11.08 -4.19
C PHE A 39 1.81 9.56 -4.23
N LEU A 40 1.32 8.84 -3.22
CA LEU A 40 1.46 7.38 -3.13
C LEU A 40 0.72 6.64 -4.25
N LYS A 41 -0.46 7.13 -4.67
CA LYS A 41 -1.20 6.57 -5.81
C LYS A 41 -0.46 6.79 -7.12
N GLN A 42 0.10 7.98 -7.35
CA GLN A 42 0.87 8.29 -8.56
C GLN A 42 2.19 7.51 -8.63
N LEU A 43 2.82 7.25 -7.48
CA LEU A 43 4.07 6.48 -7.41
C LEU A 43 3.83 4.97 -7.61
N TRP A 44 2.68 4.45 -7.22
CA TRP A 44 2.35 3.02 -7.31
C TRP A 44 2.65 2.38 -8.68
N PRO A 45 2.15 2.90 -9.82
CA PRO A 45 2.42 2.31 -11.13
C PRO A 45 3.90 2.43 -11.55
N LEU A 46 4.64 3.39 -10.99
CA LEU A 46 6.06 3.58 -11.30
C LEU A 46 6.95 2.65 -10.46
N ASN A 47 6.61 2.48 -9.18
CA ASN A 47 7.31 1.62 -8.24
C ASN A 47 6.42 1.26 -7.04
N PHE A 48 5.63 0.20 -7.19
CA PHE A 48 4.71 -0.26 -6.14
C PHE A 48 5.44 -0.67 -4.85
N ARG A 49 6.63 -1.26 -4.96
CA ARG A 49 7.42 -1.70 -3.80
C ARG A 49 7.85 -0.52 -2.95
N TYR A 50 8.33 0.55 -3.60
CA TYR A 50 8.74 1.75 -2.90
C TYR A 50 7.53 2.52 -2.35
N SER A 51 6.43 2.57 -3.10
CA SER A 51 5.16 3.15 -2.64
C SER A 51 4.68 2.51 -1.33
N LEU A 52 4.73 1.18 -1.22
CA LEU A 52 4.36 0.47 0.00
C LEU A 52 5.29 0.76 1.18
N ARG A 53 6.60 0.90 0.93
CA ARG A 53 7.55 1.30 1.98
C ARG A 53 7.27 2.72 2.47
N LEU A 54 6.94 3.64 1.56
CA LEU A 54 6.59 5.00 1.93
C LEU A 54 5.26 5.06 2.68
N LEU A 55 4.25 4.29 2.29
CA LEU A 55 2.97 4.24 3.00
C LEU A 55 3.16 3.80 4.47
N GLN A 56 3.99 2.80 4.74
CA GLN A 56 4.31 2.41 6.12
C GLN A 56 4.90 3.56 6.97
N ALA A 57 5.57 4.51 6.32
CA ALA A 57 6.19 5.67 6.97
C ALA A 57 5.34 6.95 6.91
N ALA A 58 4.26 6.97 6.11
CA ALA A 58 3.48 8.17 5.80
C ALA A 58 2.60 8.66 6.97
N GLN A 59 2.56 7.91 8.08
CA GLN A 59 1.78 8.21 9.29
C GLN A 59 0.32 8.54 8.97
N LEU A 60 -0.26 7.78 8.02
CA LEU A 60 -1.65 7.93 7.66
C LEU A 60 -2.54 7.44 8.80
N PRO A 61 -3.70 8.09 9.05
CA PRO A 61 -4.67 7.53 9.95
C PRO A 61 -5.22 6.21 9.41
N ARG A 62 -5.90 5.46 10.29
CA ARG A 62 -6.32 4.08 9.98
C ARG A 62 -7.24 4.02 8.76
N GLN A 63 -8.20 4.93 8.64
CA GLN A 63 -9.19 4.93 7.57
C GLN A 63 -8.54 5.09 6.19
N GLU A 64 -7.50 5.92 6.11
CA GLU A 64 -6.74 6.20 4.91
C GLU A 64 -5.86 5.01 4.51
N ASN A 65 -5.26 4.31 5.48
CA ASN A 65 -4.56 3.06 5.20
C ASN A 65 -5.52 1.99 4.66
N GLU A 66 -6.71 1.86 5.26
CA GLU A 66 -7.74 0.94 4.77
C GLU A 66 -8.20 1.32 3.35
N TYR A 67 -8.42 2.61 3.08
CA TYR A 67 -8.78 3.12 1.77
C TYR A 67 -7.70 2.83 0.71
N MET A 68 -6.43 3.10 1.02
CA MET A 68 -5.30 2.80 0.12
C MET A 68 -5.17 1.31 -0.15
N PHE A 69 -5.37 0.48 0.88
CA PHE A 69 -5.35 -0.97 0.71
C PHE A 69 -6.43 -1.45 -0.25
N ARG A 70 -7.69 -1.03 -0.06
CA ARG A 70 -8.80 -1.36 -0.97
C ARG A 70 -8.49 -0.91 -2.40
N HIS A 71 -7.98 0.31 -2.56
CA HIS A 71 -7.61 0.84 -3.87
C HIS A 71 -6.56 -0.05 -4.57
N TRP A 72 -5.50 -0.44 -3.88
CA TRP A 72 -4.43 -1.26 -4.47
C TRP A 72 -4.80 -2.73 -4.64
N LEU A 73 -5.71 -3.28 -3.84
CA LEU A 73 -6.28 -4.61 -4.10
C LEU A 73 -7.02 -4.65 -5.45
N ARG A 74 -7.72 -3.56 -5.81
CA ARG A 74 -8.46 -3.43 -7.07
C ARG A 74 -7.56 -3.08 -8.25
N ALA A 75 -6.60 -2.18 -8.05
CA ALA A 75 -5.75 -1.64 -9.11
C ALA A 75 -4.44 -2.44 -9.33
N GLY A 76 -4.03 -3.25 -8.35
CA GLY A 76 -2.76 -3.97 -8.36
C GLY A 76 -2.76 -5.17 -9.30
N HIS A 77 -1.59 -5.43 -9.89
CA HIS A 77 -1.32 -6.72 -10.54
C HIS A 77 -1.10 -7.82 -9.47
N HIS A 78 -1.32 -9.08 -9.84
CA HIS A 78 -1.18 -10.23 -8.93
C HIS A 78 0.22 -10.35 -8.29
N ASN A 79 1.26 -9.89 -8.99
CA ASN A 79 2.64 -9.85 -8.48
C ASN A 79 2.84 -8.91 -7.27
N THR A 80 1.84 -8.10 -6.92
CA THR A 80 1.88 -7.20 -5.76
C THR A 80 1.38 -7.86 -4.47
N ALA A 81 0.67 -9.01 -4.55
CA ALA A 81 0.02 -9.67 -3.42
C ALA A 81 0.96 -9.89 -2.21
N GLN A 82 2.14 -10.46 -2.44
CA GLN A 82 3.11 -10.73 -1.38
C GLN A 82 3.57 -9.45 -0.66
N GLU A 83 3.84 -8.37 -1.42
CA GLU A 83 4.27 -7.10 -0.82
C GLU A 83 3.10 -6.38 -0.15
N LEU A 84 1.87 -6.48 -0.66
CA LEU A 84 0.69 -5.99 0.03
C LEU A 84 0.54 -6.65 1.41
N ILE A 85 0.62 -7.99 1.48
CA ILE A 85 0.59 -8.72 2.75
C ILE A 85 1.72 -8.25 3.67
N LYS A 86 2.96 -8.30 3.19
CA LYS A 86 4.15 -7.95 3.98
C LYS A 86 4.11 -6.53 4.54
N ARG A 87 3.52 -5.57 3.81
CA ARG A 87 3.61 -4.15 4.12
C ARG A 87 2.37 -3.59 4.80
N LEU A 88 1.19 -4.04 4.41
CA LEU A 88 -0.07 -3.53 4.95
C LEU A 88 -0.64 -4.36 6.09
N GLN A 89 -0.32 -5.66 6.18
CA GLN A 89 -0.77 -6.45 7.32
C GLN A 89 -0.27 -5.89 8.67
N PRO A 90 1.01 -5.46 8.82
CA PRO A 90 1.46 -4.82 10.05
C PRO A 90 0.80 -3.47 10.35
N VAL A 91 0.36 -2.75 9.31
CA VAL A 91 -0.25 -1.41 9.44
C VAL A 91 -1.72 -1.52 9.87
N LEU A 92 -2.47 -2.46 9.28
CA LEU A 92 -3.90 -2.63 9.52
C LEU A 92 -4.20 -3.59 10.68
N GLY A 93 -3.23 -4.43 11.03
CA GLY A 93 -3.42 -5.61 11.86
C GLY A 93 -3.98 -6.77 11.04
N GLU A 94 -3.53 -7.98 11.38
CA GLU A 94 -3.81 -9.20 10.61
C GLU A 94 -5.31 -9.46 10.40
N ARG A 95 -6.12 -9.42 11.46
CA ARG A 95 -7.57 -9.66 11.36
C ARG A 95 -8.25 -8.68 10.41
N LYS A 96 -7.94 -7.38 10.52
CA LYS A 96 -8.56 -6.34 9.69
C LYS A 96 -8.08 -6.43 8.24
N PHE A 97 -6.80 -6.73 8.03
CA PHE A 97 -6.23 -6.94 6.70
C PHE A 97 -6.98 -8.04 5.95
N TRP A 98 -7.12 -9.24 6.54
CA TRP A 98 -7.79 -10.35 5.88
C TRP A 98 -9.29 -10.12 5.72
N GLN A 99 -9.94 -9.47 6.70
CA GLN A 99 -11.34 -9.07 6.58
C GLN A 99 -11.57 -8.12 5.39
N ILE A 100 -10.74 -7.09 5.21
CA ILE A 100 -10.88 -6.18 4.07
C ILE A 100 -10.60 -6.94 2.77
N ALA A 101 -9.51 -7.71 2.71
CA ALA A 101 -9.14 -8.43 1.51
C ALA A 101 -10.24 -9.39 1.03
N SER A 102 -10.94 -10.06 1.95
CA SER A 102 -12.01 -11.01 1.60
C SER A 102 -13.30 -10.32 1.13
N GLN A 103 -13.55 -9.08 1.57
CA GLN A 103 -14.70 -8.28 1.18
C GLN A 103 -14.53 -7.57 -0.16
N GLU A 104 -13.28 -7.43 -0.64
CA GLU A 104 -12.99 -6.76 -1.90
C GLU A 104 -13.15 -7.69 -3.11
N THR A 105 -13.64 -7.13 -4.22
CA THR A 105 -13.70 -7.84 -5.51
C THR A 105 -12.30 -7.91 -6.12
N LEU A 106 -11.58 -8.99 -5.81
CA LEU A 106 -10.27 -9.27 -6.39
C LEU A 106 -10.41 -9.95 -7.75
N SER A 107 -9.44 -9.70 -8.64
CA SER A 107 -9.28 -10.56 -9.82
C SER A 107 -8.97 -12.00 -9.39
N PRO A 108 -9.34 -13.02 -10.19
CA PRO A 108 -9.08 -14.42 -9.86
C PRO A 108 -7.61 -14.69 -9.50
N THR A 109 -6.67 -14.17 -10.30
CA THR A 109 -5.24 -14.34 -10.06
C THR A 109 -4.76 -13.60 -8.80
N MET A 110 -5.29 -12.41 -8.50
CA MET A 110 -4.95 -11.72 -7.25
C MET A 110 -5.43 -12.54 -6.04
N ARG A 111 -6.66 -13.09 -6.09
CA ARG A 111 -7.19 -13.96 -5.02
C ARG A 111 -6.31 -15.21 -4.82
N GLU A 112 -5.92 -15.88 -5.90
CA GLU A 112 -5.02 -17.04 -5.84
C GLU A 112 -3.68 -16.70 -5.18
N PHE A 113 -3.04 -15.61 -5.61
CA PHE A 113 -1.75 -15.18 -5.06
C PHE A 113 -1.87 -14.74 -3.60
N MET A 114 -2.94 -14.03 -3.23
CA MET A 114 -3.22 -13.65 -1.85
C MET A 114 -3.45 -14.88 -0.97
N ASN A 115 -4.13 -15.92 -1.46
CA ASN A 115 -4.27 -17.19 -0.74
C ASN A 115 -2.95 -17.96 -0.66
N TYR A 116 -2.17 -18.02 -1.74
CA TYR A 116 -0.89 -18.70 -1.76
C TYR A 116 0.08 -18.12 -0.72
N TYR A 117 0.28 -16.80 -0.74
CA TYR A 117 1.15 -16.12 0.22
C TYR A 117 0.51 -15.97 1.61
N GLY A 118 -0.82 -15.95 1.68
CA GLY A 118 -1.60 -15.89 2.91
C GLY A 118 -1.86 -17.24 3.55
N LEU A 119 -1.40 -18.35 2.97
CA LEU A 119 -1.68 -19.72 3.43
C LEU A 119 -3.18 -20.01 3.60
N GLY A 120 -4.00 -19.62 2.62
CA GLY A 120 -5.45 -19.89 2.58
C GLY A 120 -6.32 -18.99 3.47
N ARG A 121 -5.74 -17.99 4.13
CA ARG A 121 -6.46 -17.10 5.06
C ARG A 121 -7.56 -16.28 4.43
N LEU A 122 -7.44 -15.94 3.15
CA LEU A 122 -8.42 -15.13 2.44
C LEU A 122 -9.75 -15.89 2.28
N ASP A 123 -9.68 -17.17 1.90
CA ASP A 123 -10.88 -18.03 1.75
C ASP A 123 -11.37 -18.60 3.08
N SER A 124 -10.51 -18.65 4.10
CA SER A 124 -10.87 -19.07 5.46
C SER A 124 -11.55 -17.96 6.27
N GLN A 125 -11.77 -16.76 5.70
CA GLN A 125 -12.51 -15.73 6.41
C GLN A 125 -13.96 -16.16 6.58
N PRO A 126 -14.54 -16.05 7.79
CA PRO A 126 -15.94 -16.34 7.99
C PRO A 126 -16.77 -15.46 7.06
N GLU A 127 -17.69 -16.06 6.30
CA GLU A 127 -18.70 -15.32 5.55
C GLU A 127 -19.35 -14.35 6.53
N GLY A 128 -19.18 -13.05 6.27
CA GLY A 128 -19.71 -12.02 7.14
C GLY A 128 -21.21 -12.20 7.27
N LYS A 129 -21.67 -12.58 8.46
CA LYS A 129 -23.07 -12.40 8.85
C LYS A 129 -23.36 -10.92 9.07
#